data_AF-A0A926QZJ4-F1
#
_entry.id   AF-A0A926QZJ4-F1
#
_cell.length_a   1.000
_cell.length_b   1.000
_cell.length_c   1.000
_cell.angle_alpha   90.00
_cell.angle_beta   90.00
_cell.angle_gamma   90.00
#
_symmetry.space_group_name_H-M   'P 1'
#
loop_
_entity.id
_entity.type
_entity.pdbx_description
1 polymer ?
#
loop_
_entity_poly.entity_id
_entity_poly.type
_entity_poly.pdbx_seq_one_letter_code
_entity_poly.pdbx_strand_id
1 'polypeptide(L)'
;MGRRDGVRSGTAGGCLFNGCLAVLVLLLVCVIGLWVWAATADDRAEAEARADLRSAAETRQEELVGAAADGVLDDSEAARVFPRGKPAQGLVRIERHGPDVIVTAELLGVGPGVFLAGETLVTGCFTFTVTPAGHGHRGAEVIIRELAVEDEPQSACTTAGVPSPRVLPSH
;
A
#
# COMPACT_ATOMS: atom_id res chain seq x y z
N MET A 1 33.52 -54.42 63.37
CA MET A 1 32.18 -53.77 63.40
C MET A 1 32.26 -52.60 62.44
N GLY A 2 31.49 -52.44 61.37
CA GLY A 2 30.19 -52.97 60.99
C GLY A 2 29.51 -51.82 60.23
N ARG A 3 29.58 -51.86 58.90
CA ARG A 3 29.03 -50.91 57.91
C ARG A 3 27.52 -50.71 58.08
N ARG A 4 27.02 -49.49 57.82
CA ARG A 4 25.78 -49.14 57.05
C ARG A 4 25.52 -47.64 57.19
N ASP A 5 25.76 -46.84 56.17
CA ASP A 5 24.90 -46.61 54.98
C ASP A 5 23.68 -45.75 55.32
N GLY A 6 23.82 -44.45 55.04
CA GLY A 6 22.72 -43.51 54.86
C GLY A 6 22.86 -42.85 53.49
N VAL A 7 22.85 -43.65 52.42
CA VAL A 7 22.73 -43.11 51.06
C VAL A 7 21.29 -42.67 50.83
N ARG A 8 21.17 -41.36 50.56
CA ARG A 8 20.22 -40.64 49.68
C ARG A 8 18.96 -41.38 49.22
N SER A 9 17.83 -40.68 49.35
CA SER A 9 16.83 -40.61 48.26
C SER A 9 15.84 -39.47 48.51
N GLY A 10 15.74 -38.53 47.58
CA GLY A 10 14.62 -37.57 47.60
C GLY A 10 14.79 -36.25 46.86
N THR A 11 15.69 -36.09 45.89
CA THR A 11 15.71 -34.84 45.08
C THR A 11 16.21 -35.10 43.65
N ALA A 12 15.67 -36.12 43.00
CA ALA A 12 15.96 -36.40 41.59
C ALA A 12 14.71 -36.31 40.67
N GLY A 13 13.53 -36.02 41.23
CA GLY A 13 12.29 -35.86 40.45
C GLY A 13 12.03 -34.43 39.93
N GLY A 14 12.66 -33.42 40.53
CA GLY A 14 12.37 -32.01 40.22
C GLY A 14 12.99 -31.50 38.91
N CYS A 15 14.22 -31.91 38.57
CA CYS A 15 14.93 -31.36 37.41
C CYS A 15 14.35 -31.80 36.06
N LEU A 16 13.89 -33.04 35.93
CA LEU A 16 13.27 -33.53 34.69
C LEU A 16 11.88 -32.93 34.45
N PHE A 17 11.09 -32.75 35.51
CA PHE A 17 9.80 -32.06 35.43
C PHE A 17 9.98 -30.57 35.11
N ASN A 18 10.94 -29.89 35.72
CA ASN A 18 11.23 -28.49 35.41
C ASN A 18 11.76 -28.32 33.99
N GLY A 19 12.63 -29.23 33.51
CA GLY A 19 13.13 -29.21 32.14
C GLY A 19 12.02 -29.46 31.12
N CYS A 20 11.17 -30.46 31.35
CA CYS A 20 10.02 -30.76 30.50
C CYS A 20 9.03 -29.59 30.46
N LEU A 21 8.71 -29.01 31.62
CA LEU A 21 7.83 -27.85 31.73
C LEU A 21 8.46 -26.63 31.04
N ALA A 22 9.77 -26.39 31.19
CA ALA A 22 10.46 -25.31 30.51
C ALA A 22 10.44 -25.47 28.98
N VAL A 23 10.62 -26.69 28.47
CA VAL A 23 10.49 -26.98 27.04
C VAL A 23 9.06 -26.75 26.57
N LEU A 24 8.06 -27.23 27.32
CA LEU A 24 6.64 -27.01 26.98
C LEU A 24 6.28 -25.52 26.97
N VAL A 25 6.77 -24.75 27.94
CA VAL A 25 6.57 -23.29 27.99
C VAL A 25 7.27 -22.61 26.82
N LEU A 26 8.51 -22.99 26.50
CA LEU A 26 9.23 -22.44 25.34
C LEU A 26 8.47 -22.74 24.05
N LEU A 27 8.01 -23.98 23.87
CA LEU A 27 7.22 -24.40 22.71
C LEU A 27 5.92 -23.61 22.62
N LEU A 28 5.24 -23.41 23.75
CA LEU A 28 4.03 -22.58 23.82
C LEU A 28 4.31 -21.13 23.43
N VAL A 29 5.40 -20.53 23.93
CA VAL A 29 5.81 -19.17 23.56
C VAL A 29 6.14 -19.07 22.08
N CYS A 30 6.85 -20.05 21.51
CA CYS A 30 7.13 -20.09 20.07
C CYS A 30 5.85 -20.20 19.24
N VAL A 31 4.91 -21.05 19.64
CA VAL A 31 3.63 -21.21 18.94
C VAL A 31 2.82 -19.92 19.02
N ILE A 32 2.68 -19.31 20.19
CA ILE A 32 1.96 -18.04 20.35
C ILE A 32 2.64 -16.93 19.55
N GLY A 33 3.98 -16.85 19.59
CA GLY A 33 4.75 -15.88 18.82
C GLY A 33 4.55 -16.05 17.31
N LEU A 34 4.53 -17.28 16.80
CA LEU A 34 4.22 -17.59 15.41
C LEU A 34 2.78 -17.22 15.05
N TRP A 35 1.81 -17.49 15.92
CA TRP A 35 0.41 -17.12 15.70
C TRP A 35 0.21 -15.60 15.62
N VAL A 36 0.81 -14.84 16.54
CA VAL A 36 0.76 -13.37 16.52
C VAL A 36 1.48 -12.81 15.29
N TRP A 37 2.63 -13.39 14.95
CA TRP A 37 3.36 -12.99 13.76
C TRP A 37 2.55 -13.25 12.48
N ALA A 38 1.88 -14.41 12.38
CA ALA A 38 1.01 -14.75 11.26
C ALA A 38 -0.23 -13.85 11.20
N ALA A 39 -0.87 -13.59 12.35
CA ALA A 39 -2.04 -12.72 12.43
C ALA A 39 -1.76 -11.27 12.00
N THR A 40 -0.53 -10.79 12.22
CA THR A 40 -0.10 -9.43 11.83
C THR A 40 0.64 -9.40 10.50
N ALA A 41 0.71 -10.53 9.80
CA ALA A 41 1.45 -10.63 8.54
C ALA A 41 0.67 -9.95 7.40
N ASP A 42 -0.65 -10.11 7.37
CA ASP A 42 -1.53 -9.50 6.37
C ASP A 42 -1.55 -7.97 6.50
N ASP A 43 -1.68 -7.44 7.72
CA ASP A 43 -1.63 -5.99 7.98
C ASP A 43 -0.33 -5.35 7.51
N ARG A 44 0.80 -6.06 7.68
CA ARG A 44 2.12 -5.60 7.23
C ARG A 44 2.23 -5.64 5.72
N ALA A 45 1.77 -6.71 5.08
CA ALA A 45 1.77 -6.84 3.63
C ALA A 45 0.89 -5.78 2.96
N GLU A 46 -0.28 -5.47 3.53
CA GLU A 46 -1.16 -4.42 3.04
C GLU A 46 -0.56 -3.02 3.25
N ALA A 47 0.08 -2.76 4.40
CA ALA A 47 0.76 -1.50 4.64
C ALA A 47 1.90 -1.26 3.64
N GLU A 48 2.66 -2.30 3.31
CA GLU A 48 3.70 -2.24 2.28
C GLU A 48 3.11 -2.03 0.88
N ALA A 49 2.04 -2.74 0.52
CA ALA A 49 1.35 -2.52 -0.75
C ALA A 49 0.80 -1.08 -0.88
N ARG A 50 0.28 -0.49 0.21
CA ARG A 50 -0.15 0.92 0.23
C ARG A 50 1.01 1.90 0.14
N ALA A 51 2.17 1.57 0.72
CA ALA A 51 3.37 2.38 0.59
C ALA A 51 3.88 2.38 -0.87
N ASP A 52 3.89 1.21 -1.50
CA ASP A 52 4.24 1.04 -2.91
C ASP A 52 3.27 1.80 -3.82
N LEU A 53 1.96 1.71 -3.56
CA LEU A 53 0.92 2.50 -4.26
C LEU A 53 1.20 4.01 -4.22
N ARG A 54 1.58 4.55 -3.05
CA ARG A 54 1.92 5.98 -2.90
C ARG A 54 3.19 6.34 -3.65
N SER A 55 4.22 5.50 -3.56
CA SER A 55 5.47 5.72 -4.30
C SER A 55 5.25 5.69 -5.81
N ALA A 56 4.37 4.79 -6.29
CA ALA A 56 3.95 4.77 -7.69
C ALA A 56 3.24 6.07 -8.08
N ALA A 57 2.34 6.59 -7.24
CA ALA A 57 1.66 7.86 -7.50
C ALA A 57 2.64 9.05 -7.58
N GLU A 58 3.59 9.13 -6.66
CA GLU A 58 4.65 10.16 -6.66
C GLU A 58 5.53 10.07 -7.92
N THR A 59 5.91 8.84 -8.33
CA THR A 59 6.68 8.63 -9.56
C THR A 59 5.91 9.13 -10.80
N ARG A 60 4.61 8.84 -10.88
CA ARG A 60 3.78 9.33 -12.00
C ARG A 60 3.58 10.85 -11.97
N GLN A 61 3.56 11.46 -10.80
CA GLN A 61 3.53 12.91 -10.67
C GLN A 61 4.79 13.53 -11.25
N GLU A 62 5.98 13.02 -10.91
CA GLU A 62 7.25 13.51 -11.47
C GLU A 62 7.31 13.34 -12.99
N GLU A 63 6.85 12.21 -13.52
CA GLU A 63 6.75 11.99 -14.97
C GLU A 63 5.79 12.97 -15.65
N LEU A 64 4.65 13.29 -15.03
CA LEU A 64 3.72 14.31 -15.53
C LEU A 64 4.29 15.72 -15.47
N VAL A 65 5.02 16.07 -14.40
CA VAL A 65 5.74 17.36 -14.31
C VAL A 65 6.74 17.48 -15.45
N GLY A 66 7.49 16.40 -15.73
CA GLY A 66 8.43 16.34 -16.85
C GLY A 66 7.75 16.46 -18.21
N ALA A 67 6.65 15.73 -18.43
CA ALA A 67 5.90 15.79 -19.68
C ALA A 67 5.26 17.16 -19.92
N ALA A 68 4.75 17.81 -18.87
CA ALA A 68 4.12 19.12 -18.97
C ALA A 68 5.13 20.29 -18.95
N ALA A 69 6.44 20.01 -18.86
CA ALA A 69 7.49 21.03 -18.82
C ALA A 69 7.60 21.82 -20.14
N ASP A 70 7.27 21.19 -21.27
CA ASP A 70 7.24 21.83 -22.59
C ASP A 70 6.00 22.73 -22.79
N GLY A 71 5.13 22.81 -21.78
CA GLY A 71 3.96 23.69 -21.74
C GLY A 71 2.71 23.14 -22.42
N VAL A 72 2.79 21.93 -22.95
CA VAL A 72 1.65 21.17 -23.48
C VAL A 72 1.76 19.75 -22.93
N LEU A 73 0.64 19.20 -22.44
CA LEU A 73 0.53 17.78 -22.10
C LEU A 73 -0.42 17.13 -23.11
N ASP A 74 0.10 16.26 -23.98
CA ASP A 74 -0.69 15.51 -24.96
C ASP A 74 -1.39 14.30 -24.30
N ASP A 75 -2.57 13.92 -24.78
CA ASP A 75 -3.29 12.73 -24.28
C ASP A 75 -2.45 11.45 -24.46
N SER A 76 -1.65 11.38 -25.52
CA SER A 76 -0.75 10.26 -25.82
C SER A 76 0.48 10.22 -24.89
N GLU A 77 0.89 11.35 -24.33
CA GLU A 77 1.95 11.43 -23.32
C GLU A 77 1.39 11.03 -21.95
N ALA A 78 0.23 11.57 -21.58
CA ALA A 78 -0.50 11.15 -20.38
C ALA A 78 -0.81 9.63 -20.40
N ALA A 79 -1.22 9.08 -21.54
CA ALA A 79 -1.45 7.64 -21.68
C ALA A 79 -0.17 6.79 -21.58
N ARG A 80 1.01 7.34 -21.92
CA ARG A 80 2.29 6.65 -21.73
C ARG A 80 2.73 6.61 -20.28
N VAL A 81 2.42 7.65 -19.51
CA VAL A 81 2.66 7.70 -18.06
C VAL A 81 1.81 6.64 -17.34
N PHE A 82 0.59 6.38 -17.82
CA PHE A 82 -0.33 5.42 -17.19
C PHE A 82 -0.66 4.23 -18.10
N PRO A 83 0.31 3.31 -18.34
CA PRO A 83 0.05 2.14 -19.16
C PRO A 83 -1.00 1.25 -18.50
N ARG A 84 -1.85 0.63 -19.34
CA ARG A 84 -2.83 -0.36 -18.87
C ARG A 84 -2.09 -1.62 -18.42
N GLY A 85 -2.33 -2.09 -17.18
CA GLY A 85 -1.66 -3.28 -16.65
C GLY A 85 -2.49 -3.97 -15.58
N LYS A 86 -2.88 -5.24 -15.82
CA LYS A 86 -3.70 -5.99 -14.86
C LYS A 86 -2.96 -6.19 -13.53
N PRO A 87 -3.64 -6.07 -12.37
CA PRO A 87 -5.08 -5.81 -12.19
C PRO A 87 -5.54 -4.35 -12.33
N ALA A 88 -4.66 -3.34 -12.37
CA ALA A 88 -5.07 -1.95 -12.51
C ALA A 88 -5.50 -1.58 -13.94
N GLN A 89 -6.46 -0.66 -14.08
CA GLN A 89 -6.87 -0.20 -15.41
C GLN A 89 -5.87 0.78 -16.04
N GLY A 90 -4.95 1.37 -15.26
CA GLY A 90 -4.04 2.41 -15.71
C GLY A 90 -4.81 3.72 -15.93
N LEU A 91 -4.63 4.37 -17.08
CA LEU A 91 -5.37 5.59 -17.41
C LEU A 91 -6.88 5.34 -17.50
N VAL A 92 -7.67 6.07 -16.70
CA VAL A 92 -9.13 5.97 -16.69
C VAL A 92 -9.77 7.12 -17.47
N ARG A 93 -9.35 8.35 -17.20
CA ARG A 93 -9.93 9.55 -17.81
C ARG A 93 -8.93 10.69 -17.92
N ILE A 94 -9.06 11.48 -18.98
CA ILE A 94 -8.42 12.79 -19.11
C ILE A 94 -9.52 13.83 -19.32
N GLU A 95 -9.53 14.88 -18.51
CA GLU A 95 -10.40 16.04 -18.66
C GLU A 95 -9.58 17.30 -18.79
N ARG A 96 -9.93 18.18 -19.74
CA ARG A 96 -9.23 19.45 -19.95
C ARG A 96 -10.13 20.59 -19.51
N HIS A 97 -9.69 21.34 -18.50
CA HIS A 97 -10.42 22.45 -17.90
C HIS A 97 -9.60 23.73 -18.11
N GLY A 98 -9.75 24.34 -19.28
CA GLY A 98 -8.99 25.54 -19.65
C GLY A 98 -7.48 25.25 -19.72
N PRO A 99 -6.64 25.92 -18.91
CA PRO A 99 -5.20 25.66 -18.88
C PRO A 99 -4.83 24.36 -18.13
N ASP A 100 -5.75 23.81 -17.33
CA ASP A 100 -5.48 22.65 -16.49
C ASP A 100 -5.92 21.35 -17.16
N VAL A 101 -5.16 20.29 -16.94
CA VAL A 101 -5.45 18.93 -17.39
C VAL A 101 -5.61 18.03 -16.18
N ILE A 102 -6.80 17.47 -15.99
CA ILE A 102 -7.10 16.53 -14.92
C ILE A 102 -6.97 15.11 -15.48
N VAL A 103 -5.99 14.37 -15.00
CA VAL A 103 -5.75 12.98 -15.35
C VAL A 103 -6.22 12.10 -14.21
N THR A 104 -7.15 11.19 -14.46
CA THR A 104 -7.62 10.19 -13.49
C THR A 104 -7.05 8.83 -13.88
N ALA A 105 -6.35 8.19 -12.96
CA ALA A 105 -5.74 6.88 -13.18
C ALA A 105 -5.95 5.96 -11.98
N GLU A 106 -6.07 4.67 -12.29
CA GLU A 106 -6.04 3.60 -11.30
C GLU A 106 -4.61 3.07 -11.21
N LEU A 107 -4.06 3.09 -10.01
CA LEU A 107 -2.71 2.60 -9.71
C LEU A 107 -2.79 1.31 -8.90
N LEU A 108 -1.72 0.52 -9.02
CA LEU A 108 -1.52 -0.73 -8.29
C LEU A 108 -0.33 -0.56 -7.36
N GLY A 109 -0.51 -0.93 -6.11
CA GLY A 109 0.57 -1.19 -5.16
C GLY A 109 0.72 -2.68 -4.94
N VAL A 110 1.97 -3.13 -4.87
CA VAL A 110 2.33 -4.53 -4.68
C VAL A 110 3.09 -4.68 -3.37
N GLY A 111 2.57 -5.53 -2.47
CA GLY A 111 3.20 -5.90 -1.21
C GLY A 111 3.63 -7.37 -1.20
N PRO A 112 4.61 -7.74 -0.37
CA PRO A 112 5.04 -9.12 -0.26
C PRO A 112 3.93 -10.01 0.32
N GLY A 113 3.73 -11.17 -0.31
CA GLY A 113 2.84 -12.21 0.18
C GLY A 113 3.38 -12.94 1.40
N VAL A 114 2.49 -13.51 2.22
CA VAL A 114 2.87 -14.26 3.42
C VAL A 114 2.90 -15.77 3.16
N PHE A 115 4.04 -16.39 3.47
CA PHE A 115 4.32 -17.84 3.53
C PHE A 115 4.13 -18.65 2.22
N LEU A 116 2.95 -18.60 1.60
CA LEU A 116 2.54 -19.31 0.37
C LEU A 116 1.42 -18.59 -0.40
N ALA A 117 0.80 -17.56 0.19
CA ALA A 117 -0.09 -16.66 -0.54
C ALA A 117 0.80 -15.74 -1.39
N GLY A 118 0.49 -15.61 -2.67
CA GLY A 118 1.25 -14.76 -3.59
C GLY A 118 1.25 -13.28 -3.19
N GLU A 119 1.66 -12.41 -4.11
CA GLU A 119 1.73 -10.96 -3.88
C GLU A 119 0.40 -10.37 -3.37
N THR A 120 0.49 -9.47 -2.40
CA THR A 120 -0.65 -8.68 -1.93
C THR A 120 -0.82 -7.50 -2.86
N LEU A 121 -1.99 -7.38 -3.48
CA LEU A 121 -2.28 -6.37 -4.50
C LEU A 121 -3.30 -5.39 -3.95
N VAL A 122 -2.96 -4.10 -3.94
CA VAL A 122 -3.85 -3.01 -3.54
C VAL A 122 -4.05 -2.07 -4.72
N THR A 123 -5.29 -1.78 -5.09
CA THR A 123 -5.63 -0.81 -6.14
C THR A 123 -6.14 0.49 -5.53
N GLY A 124 -5.75 1.63 -6.09
CA GLY A 124 -6.18 2.95 -5.63
C GLY A 124 -6.43 3.89 -6.81
N CYS A 125 -7.42 4.78 -6.67
CA CYS A 125 -7.78 5.75 -7.70
C CYS A 125 -7.17 7.11 -7.37
N PHE A 126 -6.48 7.72 -8.34
CA PHE A 126 -5.81 9.00 -8.17
C PHE A 126 -6.23 9.98 -9.26
N THR A 127 -6.44 11.23 -8.86
CA THR A 127 -6.55 12.37 -9.77
C THR A 127 -5.28 13.21 -9.71
N PHE A 128 -4.74 13.53 -10.88
CA PHE A 128 -3.59 14.38 -11.09
C PHE A 128 -4.08 15.63 -11.81
N THR A 129 -4.11 16.75 -11.12
CA THR A 129 -4.36 18.05 -11.76
C THR A 129 -3.03 18.61 -12.23
N VAL A 130 -2.84 18.68 -13.54
CA VAL A 130 -1.63 19.16 -14.19
C VAL A 130 -1.86 20.55 -14.76
N THR A 131 -1.05 21.51 -14.34
CA THR A 131 -0.98 22.86 -14.91
C THR A 131 0.33 22.97 -15.71
N PRO A 132 0.29 22.97 -17.05
CA PRO A 132 1.50 23.01 -17.88
C PRO A 132 2.28 24.31 -17.75
N ALA A 133 3.59 24.24 -18.02
CA ALA A 133 4.45 25.42 -18.06
C ALA A 133 3.96 26.46 -19.11
N GLY A 134 4.25 27.73 -18.90
CA GLY A 134 3.92 28.78 -19.88
C GLY A 134 2.53 29.41 -19.76
N HIS A 135 1.61 28.83 -18.97
CA HIS A 135 0.31 29.42 -18.64
C HIS A 135 0.36 30.36 -17.41
N GLY A 136 1.48 31.07 -17.22
CA GLY A 136 1.70 32.00 -16.10
C GLY A 136 2.54 31.43 -14.94
N HIS A 137 2.92 30.16 -15.00
CA HIS A 137 3.77 29.48 -14.00
C HIS A 137 5.21 29.31 -14.51
N ARG A 138 6.19 29.37 -13.59
CA ARG A 138 7.64 29.18 -13.87
C ARG A 138 8.00 27.74 -14.24
N GLY A 139 7.08 26.79 -14.05
CA GLY A 139 7.23 25.38 -14.36
C GLY A 139 5.87 24.69 -14.33
N ALA A 140 5.84 23.41 -14.70
CA ALA A 140 4.63 22.61 -14.59
C ALA A 140 4.34 22.28 -13.12
N GLU A 141 3.07 22.39 -12.71
CA GLU A 141 2.60 22.02 -11.38
C GLU A 141 1.67 20.81 -11.50
N VAL A 142 1.86 19.82 -10.65
CA VAL A 142 1.00 18.64 -10.60
C VAL A 142 0.54 18.41 -9.16
N ILE A 143 -0.77 18.42 -8.94
CA ILE A 143 -1.39 18.14 -7.65
C ILE A 143 -2.01 16.75 -7.70
N ILE A 144 -1.58 15.85 -6.81
CA ILE A 144 -2.18 14.52 -6.67
C ILE A 144 -3.27 14.55 -5.59
N ARG A 145 -4.39 13.90 -5.86
CA ARG A 145 -5.40 13.56 -4.86
C ARG A 145 -5.83 12.10 -5.01
N GLU A 146 -5.75 11.38 -3.90
CA GLU A 146 -6.37 10.05 -3.78
C GLU A 146 -7.90 10.24 -3.69
N LEU A 147 -8.65 9.55 -4.55
CA LEU A 147 -10.10 9.49 -4.42
C LEU A 147 -10.44 8.38 -3.44
N ALA A 148 -11.15 8.72 -2.37
CA ALA A 148 -11.67 7.73 -1.44
C ALA A 148 -12.56 6.75 -2.21
N VAL A 149 -12.06 5.53 -2.40
CA VAL A 149 -12.84 4.42 -2.93
C VAL A 149 -13.70 3.91 -1.77
N GLU A 150 -15.01 4.14 -1.83
CA GLU A 150 -15.95 3.41 -0.98
C GLU A 150 -15.84 1.92 -1.36
N ASP A 151 -15.12 1.14 -0.54
CA ASP A 151 -15.22 -0.30 -0.24
C ASP A 151 -15.65 -1.33 -1.31
N GLU A 152 -15.64 -1.00 -2.61
CA GLU A 152 -16.02 -1.94 -3.67
C GLU A 152 -14.82 -2.29 -4.58
N PRO A 153 -14.41 -3.58 -4.63
CA PRO A 153 -13.39 -4.01 -5.56
C PRO A 153 -14.06 -4.03 -6.94
N GLN A 154 -13.39 -3.46 -7.93
CA GLN A 154 -13.79 -3.39 -9.35
C GLN A 154 -14.59 -2.12 -9.71
N SER A 155 -13.91 -1.17 -10.39
CA SER A 155 -14.49 -0.16 -11.30
C SER A 155 -14.84 1.26 -10.78
N ALA A 156 -14.53 1.61 -9.52
CA ALA A 156 -14.95 2.88 -8.93
C ALA A 156 -14.35 4.16 -9.57
N CYS A 157 -13.26 4.09 -10.33
CA CYS A 157 -12.77 5.27 -11.06
C CYS A 157 -13.75 5.78 -12.15
N THR A 158 -14.78 4.99 -12.49
CA THR A 158 -15.83 5.39 -13.44
C THR A 158 -16.96 6.19 -12.79
N THR A 159 -17.16 6.02 -11.47
CA THR A 159 -18.30 6.57 -10.71
C THR A 159 -17.93 7.78 -9.85
N ALA A 160 -16.63 8.02 -9.62
CA ALA A 160 -16.15 9.24 -8.99
C ALA A 160 -16.38 10.44 -9.91
N GLY A 161 -17.62 10.94 -9.89
CA GLY A 161 -18.04 12.17 -10.52
C GLY A 161 -17.12 13.30 -10.07
N VAL A 162 -16.53 13.95 -11.08
CA VAL A 162 -16.08 15.34 -11.10
C VAL A 162 -16.53 16.12 -9.86
N PRO A 163 -15.62 16.65 -9.03
CA PRO A 163 -15.99 17.74 -8.13
C PRO A 163 -16.40 18.92 -9.01
N SER A 164 -17.71 19.05 -9.24
CA SER A 164 -18.29 20.21 -9.92
C SER A 164 -17.82 21.46 -9.16
N PRO A 165 -17.20 22.47 -9.82
CA PRO A 165 -16.86 23.70 -9.15
C PRO A 165 -18.15 24.32 -8.61
N ARG A 166 -18.27 24.44 -7.27
CA ARG A 166 -19.32 25.23 -6.65
C ARG A 166 -19.05 26.68 -7.04
N VAL A 167 -19.75 27.15 -8.06
CA VAL A 167 -19.95 28.59 -8.27
C VAL A 167 -20.65 29.11 -7.02
N LEU A 168 -19.93 29.88 -6.20
CA LEU A 168 -20.55 30.66 -5.12
C LEU A 168 -21.53 31.64 -5.77
N PRO A 169 -22.82 31.65 -5.41
CA PRO A 169 -23.68 32.76 -5.77
C PRO A 169 -23.20 33.99 -5.00
N SER A 170 -22.73 34.99 -5.73
CA SER A 170 -22.53 36.35 -5.22
C SER A 170 -23.89 36.91 -4.80
N HIS A 171 -24.03 37.25 -3.52
CA HIS A 171 -25.08 38.12 -2.99
C HIS A 171 -24.45 39.42 -2.50
#